data_AF-A0A3L6S1T2-F1
#
_entry.id   AF-A0A3L6S1T2-F1
#
_cell.length_a   1.000
_cell.length_b   1.000
_cell.length_c   1.000
_cell.angle_alpha   90.00
_cell.angle_beta   90.00
_cell.angle_gamma   90.00
#
_symmetry.space_group_name_H-M   'P 1'
#
loop_
_entity.id
_entity.type
_entity.pdbx_description
1 polymer ?
#
loop_
_entity_poly.entity_id
_entity_poly.type
_entity_poly.pdbx_seq_one_letter_code
_entity_poly.pdbx_strand_id
1 'polypeptide(L)'
;MRKDAAGGGGGGGIAPGAAAPALLCFDIKPFLAALTLLAAAWQLRPYRSLLAAPFPADACAQAAAGKAESSSSANSTASSSSPPPPAGPEVREFRAVGSAAALFVQMGAYRGGPYTFAVVGLASKPTHVYGKPWFRCEWEPNNPHSNASSSPPEPMRAARTYHMLPDWGYGRVYTVVVVNCTFPQVPNAGRRLVLYAHHGPSRSRDSPRERIVALEEAPGAYDEAAFRPSLSAARVREWMAYHARFFGDRSHFVFHDAGGVGPAVRDALEPWVRAGRATLQDVRAQAEYDGWYYNQFLVVNDCLHRYRHAAKWTFFFDVDEYIFLPDGRKLEDVLAELEPYTQFTIEQNPMSTIPIISDNMILLTGNSCSQWGFEKLVFRNSITGVRRDRKYAIQAKNAYATGVHMSENVIGNTTHKTEHLIRYYHYHNSINVLGEVCREFVPIPPKGGLTWSEKTPWYYDDSMKRVADAVREFERLTIGDARL
;
A
#
# COMPACT_ATOMS: atom_id res chain seq x y z
N MET A 1 -0.12 11.46 -52.79
CA MET A 1 -0.77 11.52 -54.13
C MET A 1 -1.41 10.17 -54.42
N ARG A 2 -2.56 10.14 -55.13
CA ARG A 2 -3.25 8.90 -55.55
C ARG A 2 -2.51 8.20 -56.70
N LYS A 3 -2.57 6.86 -56.77
CA LYS A 3 -3.23 6.04 -57.82
C LYS A 3 -3.01 4.54 -57.50
N ASP A 4 -4.05 3.78 -57.13
CA ASP A 4 -4.92 2.88 -57.95
C ASP A 4 -4.17 1.62 -58.49
N ALA A 5 -4.78 0.48 -58.84
CA ALA A 5 -5.92 -0.32 -58.32
C ALA A 5 -6.10 -1.58 -59.22
N ALA A 6 -6.52 -2.73 -58.64
CA ALA A 6 -7.11 -3.92 -59.32
C ALA A 6 -6.25 -4.66 -60.40
N GLY A 7 -6.50 -5.94 -60.75
CA GLY A 7 -7.42 -6.95 -60.19
C GLY A 7 -7.63 -8.17 -61.12
N GLY A 8 -8.18 -9.27 -60.59
CA GLY A 8 -8.51 -10.53 -61.30
C GLY A 8 -7.32 -11.49 -61.51
N GLY A 9 -7.43 -12.82 -61.53
CA GLY A 9 -8.55 -13.77 -61.37
C GLY A 9 -8.14 -15.13 -61.99
N GLY A 10 -8.69 -16.31 -61.67
CA GLY A 10 -9.69 -16.73 -60.68
C GLY A 10 -10.02 -18.24 -60.86
N GLY A 11 -10.46 -18.98 -59.83
CA GLY A 11 -10.69 -20.44 -59.92
C GLY A 11 -11.45 -21.01 -58.72
N GLY A 12 -12.57 -21.72 -58.97
CA GLY A 12 -13.50 -22.19 -57.94
C GLY A 12 -13.47 -23.70 -57.66
N GLY A 13 -14.09 -24.10 -56.55
CA GLY A 13 -14.29 -25.51 -56.14
C GLY A 13 -15.30 -25.64 -54.99
N ILE A 14 -16.31 -26.49 -55.16
CA ILE A 14 -17.55 -26.63 -54.38
C ILE A 14 -17.85 -28.16 -54.31
N ALA A 15 -18.29 -28.85 -53.24
CA ALA A 15 -18.89 -28.51 -51.93
C ALA A 15 -18.51 -29.63 -50.89
N PRO A 16 -19.31 -30.00 -49.85
CA PRO A 16 -20.05 -29.22 -48.83
C PRO A 16 -19.87 -29.73 -47.37
N GLY A 17 -20.34 -28.93 -46.38
CA GLY A 17 -21.18 -29.47 -45.29
C GLY A 17 -20.59 -29.81 -43.92
N ALA A 18 -20.68 -28.87 -42.97
CA ALA A 18 -21.15 -29.10 -41.59
C ALA A 18 -21.63 -27.77 -40.98
N ALA A 19 -22.64 -27.80 -40.10
CA ALA A 19 -23.40 -26.60 -39.74
C ALA A 19 -22.72 -25.68 -38.72
N ALA A 20 -22.84 -24.36 -38.92
CA ALA A 20 -22.59 -23.36 -37.90
C ALA A 20 -23.87 -23.13 -37.06
N PRO A 21 -23.77 -22.95 -35.72
CA PRO A 21 -24.94 -22.68 -34.88
C PRO A 21 -25.48 -21.27 -35.15
N ALA A 22 -26.80 -21.14 -35.18
CA ALA A 22 -27.47 -19.86 -35.41
C ALA A 22 -27.20 -18.87 -34.26
N LEU A 23 -26.43 -17.83 -34.55
CA LEU A 23 -26.29 -16.67 -33.68
C LEU A 23 -27.59 -15.86 -33.72
N LEU A 24 -28.44 -16.06 -32.71
CA LEU A 24 -29.61 -15.24 -32.46
C LEU A 24 -29.20 -13.77 -32.22
N CYS A 25 -29.82 -12.85 -32.94
CA CYS A 25 -29.66 -11.41 -32.75
C CYS A 25 -30.28 -10.94 -31.43
N PHE A 26 -29.60 -11.19 -30.32
CA PHE A 26 -29.92 -10.53 -29.04
C PHE A 26 -29.28 -9.14 -29.01
N ASP A 27 -30.11 -8.10 -28.80
CA ASP A 27 -29.59 -6.76 -28.51
C ASP A 27 -28.79 -6.84 -27.19
N ILE A 28 -27.52 -6.45 -27.24
CA ILE A 28 -26.58 -6.54 -26.10
C ILE A 28 -26.89 -5.47 -25.04
N LYS A 29 -27.62 -4.40 -25.41
CA LYS A 29 -27.96 -3.28 -24.52
C LYS A 29 -28.71 -3.67 -23.24
N PRO A 30 -29.80 -4.46 -23.25
CA PRO A 30 -30.45 -4.92 -22.02
C PRO A 30 -29.54 -5.74 -21.11
N PHE A 31 -28.59 -6.50 -21.65
CA PHE A 31 -27.66 -7.30 -20.85
C PHE A 31 -26.63 -6.40 -20.13
N LEU A 32 -26.12 -5.37 -20.82
CA LEU A 32 -25.25 -4.35 -20.22
C LEU A 32 -26.00 -3.49 -19.18
N ALA A 33 -27.28 -3.17 -19.42
CA ALA A 33 -28.12 -2.45 -18.46
C ALA A 33 -28.41 -3.28 -17.19
N ALA A 34 -28.64 -4.59 -17.33
CA ALA A 34 -28.80 -5.49 -16.19
C ALA A 34 -27.50 -5.60 -15.37
N LEU A 35 -26.34 -5.64 -16.03
CA LEU A 35 -25.04 -5.71 -15.37
C LEU A 35 -24.71 -4.42 -14.58
N THR A 36 -25.03 -3.24 -15.12
CA THR A 36 -24.82 -1.97 -14.42
C THR A 36 -25.81 -1.78 -13.27
N LEU A 37 -27.06 -2.25 -13.39
CA LEU A 37 -28.02 -2.29 -12.28
C LEU A 37 -27.58 -3.22 -11.15
N LEU A 38 -27.03 -4.40 -11.48
CA LEU A 38 -26.46 -5.32 -10.48
C LEU A 38 -25.24 -4.70 -9.76
N ALA A 39 -24.36 -4.01 -10.49
CA ALA A 39 -23.23 -3.29 -9.89
C ALA A 39 -23.70 -2.15 -8.96
N ALA A 40 -24.71 -1.38 -9.37
CA ALA A 40 -25.30 -0.32 -8.54
C ALA A 40 -26.00 -0.87 -7.29
N ALA A 41 -26.72 -1.99 -7.40
CA ALA A 41 -27.34 -2.66 -6.26
C ALA A 41 -26.32 -3.25 -5.26
N TRP A 42 -25.10 -3.59 -5.73
CA TRP A 42 -23.99 -3.98 -4.86
C TRP A 42 -23.36 -2.78 -4.12
N GLN A 43 -23.26 -1.62 -4.78
CA GLN A 43 -22.77 -0.37 -4.16
C GLN A 43 -23.73 0.21 -3.10
N LEU A 44 -25.02 -0.11 -3.18
CA LEU A 44 -26.06 0.41 -2.27
C LEU A 44 -26.31 -0.45 -1.02
N ARG A 45 -25.49 -1.46 -0.72
CA ARG A 45 -25.58 -2.19 0.56
C ARG A 45 -24.86 -1.42 1.68
N PRO A 46 -25.57 -0.86 2.68
CA PRO A 46 -24.91 -0.37 3.87
C PRO A 46 -24.32 -1.56 4.64
N TYR A 47 -23.00 -1.57 4.81
CA TYR A 47 -22.32 -2.46 5.74
C TYR A 47 -22.68 -2.07 7.18
N ARG A 48 -23.84 -2.52 7.66
CA ARG A 48 -24.14 -2.58 9.10
C ARG A 48 -23.52 -3.86 9.66
N SER A 49 -22.51 -3.69 10.50
CA SER A 49 -21.93 -4.77 11.31
C SER A 49 -22.99 -5.35 12.25
N LEU A 50 -23.65 -6.42 11.80
CA LEU A 50 -24.46 -7.27 12.66
C LEU A 50 -23.52 -8.18 13.46
N LEU A 51 -23.02 -7.69 14.59
CA LEU A 51 -22.62 -8.48 15.78
C LEU A 51 -22.17 -7.53 16.90
N ALA A 52 -23.14 -7.03 17.68
CA ALA A 52 -22.91 -6.47 19.01
C ALA A 52 -24.16 -6.79 19.85
N ALA A 53 -24.07 -7.81 20.69
CA ALA A 53 -25.11 -8.16 21.65
C ALA A 53 -24.90 -7.34 22.93
N PRO A 54 -25.89 -6.56 23.40
CA PRO A 54 -25.82 -5.89 24.69
C PRO A 54 -26.41 -6.78 25.80
N PHE A 55 -25.66 -6.95 26.89
CA PHE A 55 -26.25 -7.22 28.20
C PHE A 55 -26.15 -5.95 29.06
N PRO A 56 -27.13 -5.70 29.96
CA PRO A 56 -27.30 -4.40 30.59
C PRO A 56 -26.46 -4.23 31.86
N ALA A 57 -26.09 -2.99 32.16
CA ALA A 57 -25.68 -2.55 33.49
C ALA A 57 -26.32 -1.19 33.80
N ASP A 58 -26.74 -1.04 35.05
CA ASP A 58 -27.82 -0.18 35.51
C ASP A 58 -27.71 1.35 35.33
N ALA A 59 -28.90 1.93 35.33
CA ALA A 59 -29.25 3.30 35.68
C ALA A 59 -28.41 3.93 36.80
N CYS A 60 -28.10 5.24 36.67
CA CYS A 60 -28.92 6.31 37.26
C CYS A 60 -28.25 7.69 37.11
N ALA A 61 -28.89 8.64 36.40
CA ALA A 61 -28.76 10.09 36.64
C ALA A 61 -29.76 10.90 35.78
N GLN A 62 -30.77 11.45 36.45
CA GLN A 62 -31.56 12.62 36.04
C GLN A 62 -30.68 13.90 36.12
N ALA A 63 -30.99 15.08 35.55
CA ALA A 63 -31.98 15.53 34.56
C ALA A 63 -31.66 17.00 34.16
N ALA A 64 -32.54 17.59 33.34
CA ALA A 64 -32.81 19.02 33.18
C ALA A 64 -31.81 19.90 32.41
N ALA A 65 -32.37 20.64 31.43
CA ALA A 65 -31.69 21.67 30.67
C ALA A 65 -31.79 23.05 31.35
N GLY A 66 -30.81 23.91 31.10
CA GLY A 66 -30.80 25.34 31.47
C GLY A 66 -30.18 26.17 30.33
N LYS A 67 -30.77 27.33 30.05
CA LYS A 67 -30.36 28.27 28.98
C LYS A 67 -29.34 29.31 29.49
N ALA A 68 -28.84 30.10 28.53
CA ALA A 68 -28.30 31.48 28.67
C ALA A 68 -26.86 31.60 29.20
N GLU A 69 -26.05 32.61 28.81
CA GLU A 69 -26.02 33.49 27.61
C GLU A 69 -24.68 34.26 27.59
N SER A 70 -24.18 34.62 26.39
CA SER A 70 -23.16 35.67 26.17
C SER A 70 -21.74 35.41 26.75
N SER A 71 -20.64 36.10 26.38
CA SER A 71 -20.43 37.26 25.50
C SER A 71 -18.98 37.29 24.94
N SER A 72 -18.78 37.97 23.80
CA SER A 72 -17.53 38.62 23.31
C SER A 72 -16.19 37.84 23.27
N SER A 73 -15.40 37.87 22.19
CA SER A 73 -14.92 39.10 21.54
C SER A 73 -14.54 38.88 20.07
N ALA A 74 -14.70 39.92 19.25
CA ALA A 74 -14.37 39.90 17.81
C ALA A 74 -13.15 40.77 17.49
N ASN A 75 -12.39 40.42 16.45
CA ASN A 75 -12.00 41.36 15.38
C ASN A 75 -11.14 40.71 14.28
N SER A 76 -11.62 40.76 13.03
CA SER A 76 -10.87 41.37 11.91
C SER A 76 -11.78 41.52 10.70
N THR A 77 -11.84 42.75 10.17
CA THR A 77 -12.76 43.18 9.11
C THR A 77 -12.22 42.84 7.72
N ALA A 78 -13.10 42.41 6.82
CA ALA A 78 -12.87 42.44 5.37
C ALA A 78 -14.01 43.23 4.69
N SER A 79 -13.67 43.96 3.63
CA SER A 79 -14.44 45.09 3.10
C SER A 79 -15.76 44.73 2.40
N SER A 80 -16.73 45.63 2.52
CA SER A 80 -18.07 45.55 1.95
C SER A 80 -18.12 45.66 0.42
N SER A 81 -18.70 44.64 -0.23
CA SER A 81 -19.52 44.83 -1.43
C SER A 81 -20.99 44.63 -1.04
N SER A 82 -21.87 45.58 -1.37
CA SER A 82 -23.30 45.51 -1.06
C SER A 82 -23.94 44.23 -1.64
N PRO A 83 -24.73 43.45 -0.86
CA PRO A 83 -25.42 42.29 -1.38
C PRO A 83 -26.43 42.68 -2.47
N PRO A 84 -26.64 41.84 -3.51
CA PRO A 84 -27.80 41.99 -4.39
C PRO A 84 -29.10 41.83 -3.58
N PRO A 85 -30.23 42.39 -4.06
CA PRO A 85 -31.51 42.29 -3.37
C PRO A 85 -31.92 40.82 -3.16
N PRO A 86 -32.63 40.50 -2.05
CA PRO A 86 -33.01 39.14 -1.74
C PRO A 86 -33.88 38.56 -2.85
N ALA A 87 -33.47 37.40 -3.36
CA ALA A 87 -34.27 36.63 -4.31
C ALA A 87 -35.60 36.22 -3.66
N GLY A 88 -36.67 36.18 -4.47
CA GLY A 88 -38.01 35.84 -3.96
C GLY A 88 -38.09 34.44 -3.35
N PRO A 89 -39.14 34.13 -2.57
CA PRO A 89 -39.25 32.88 -1.77
C PRO A 89 -39.26 31.58 -2.61
N GLU A 90 -39.44 31.68 -3.92
CA GLU A 90 -39.32 30.60 -4.91
C GLU A 90 -37.86 30.16 -5.17
N VAL A 91 -36.87 31.01 -4.88
CA VAL A 91 -35.48 30.82 -5.32
C VAL A 91 -34.67 30.03 -4.29
N ARG A 92 -34.29 28.80 -4.67
CA ARG A 92 -33.42 27.95 -3.85
C ARG A 92 -31.95 28.30 -4.08
N GLU A 93 -31.33 28.91 -3.09
CA GLU A 93 -29.90 29.27 -3.10
C GLU A 93 -29.02 28.09 -2.67
N PHE A 94 -28.04 27.72 -3.49
CA PHE A 94 -27.01 26.73 -3.13
C PHE A 94 -25.82 27.43 -2.47
N ARG A 95 -25.69 27.30 -1.14
CA ARG A 95 -24.55 27.82 -0.38
C ARG A 95 -23.52 26.72 -0.12
N ALA A 96 -22.45 26.69 -0.91
CA ALA A 96 -21.28 25.86 -0.63
C ALA A 96 -20.38 26.53 0.42
N VAL A 97 -19.81 25.74 1.34
CA VAL A 97 -18.92 26.20 2.41
C VAL A 97 -17.71 25.26 2.49
N GLY A 98 -16.50 25.82 2.54
CA GLY A 98 -15.25 25.07 2.64
C GLY A 98 -14.73 24.50 1.31
N SER A 99 -13.60 23.77 1.37
CA SER A 99 -13.09 22.96 0.26
C SER A 99 -13.52 21.51 0.43
N ALA A 100 -13.94 20.85 -0.65
CA ALA A 100 -14.38 19.45 -0.60
C ALA A 100 -13.25 18.44 -0.31
N ALA A 101 -12.00 18.80 -0.64
CA ALA A 101 -10.80 18.03 -0.36
C ALA A 101 -9.55 18.94 -0.45
N ALA A 102 -8.43 18.50 0.11
CA ALA A 102 -7.15 19.18 -0.06
C ALA A 102 -6.60 19.04 -1.50
N LEU A 103 -5.98 20.10 -2.03
CA LEU A 103 -5.37 20.06 -3.36
C LEU A 103 -4.20 19.06 -3.41
N PHE A 104 -3.38 19.03 -2.35
CA PHE A 104 -2.30 18.08 -2.15
C PHE A 104 -2.03 17.95 -0.63
N VAL A 105 -1.77 16.73 -0.18
CA VAL A 105 -1.40 16.35 1.18
C VAL A 105 -0.04 15.69 1.07
N GLN A 106 1.01 16.34 1.57
CA GLN A 106 2.37 15.84 1.48
C GLN A 106 2.63 14.77 2.53
N MET A 107 3.17 13.61 2.10
CA MET A 107 3.77 12.64 3.02
C MET A 107 5.29 12.90 3.15
N GLY A 108 5.97 13.18 2.04
CA GLY A 108 7.40 13.50 2.05
C GLY A 108 7.98 13.71 0.66
N ALA A 109 9.26 14.04 0.58
CA ALA A 109 9.99 14.15 -0.67
C ALA A 109 11.42 13.61 -0.56
N TYR A 110 11.91 13.05 -1.67
CA TYR A 110 13.14 12.28 -1.72
C TYR A 110 13.97 12.69 -2.94
N ARG A 111 15.30 12.68 -2.80
CA ARG A 111 16.21 12.87 -3.93
C ARG A 111 16.38 11.53 -4.66
N GLY A 112 15.84 11.43 -5.87
CA GLY A 112 15.94 10.24 -6.72
C GLY A 112 17.28 10.08 -7.43
N GLY A 113 18.03 11.16 -7.60
CA GLY A 113 19.33 11.20 -8.26
C GLY A 113 19.96 12.60 -8.17
N PRO A 114 21.10 12.86 -8.81
CA PRO A 114 21.83 14.13 -8.65
C PRO A 114 20.95 15.37 -8.90
N TYR A 115 20.08 15.32 -9.91
CA TYR A 115 19.17 16.38 -10.30
C TYR A 115 17.70 15.96 -10.36
N THR A 116 17.32 14.84 -9.73
CA THR A 116 15.93 14.34 -9.73
C THR A 116 15.38 14.14 -8.33
N PHE A 117 14.10 14.42 -8.14
CA PHE A 117 13.37 14.32 -6.89
C PHE A 117 11.99 13.70 -7.11
N ALA A 118 11.44 13.06 -6.09
CA ALA A 118 10.05 12.61 -6.05
C ALA A 118 9.38 13.22 -4.81
N VAL A 119 8.23 13.88 -4.98
CA VAL A 119 7.35 14.30 -3.89
C VAL A 119 6.17 13.33 -3.85
N VAL A 120 5.96 12.68 -2.71
CA VAL A 120 4.93 11.66 -2.50
C VAL A 120 3.84 12.23 -1.60
N GLY A 121 2.59 12.08 -2.02
CA GLY A 121 1.45 12.62 -1.30
C GLY A 121 0.12 12.04 -1.78
N LEU A 122 -0.95 12.53 -1.17
CA LEU A 122 -2.33 12.32 -1.58
C LEU A 122 -2.87 13.59 -2.22
N ALA A 123 -3.87 13.49 -3.09
CA ALA A 123 -4.55 14.65 -3.64
C ALA A 123 -6.02 14.35 -3.93
N SER A 124 -6.85 15.39 -3.97
CA SER A 124 -8.25 15.31 -4.40
C SER A 124 -8.38 14.56 -5.73
N LYS A 125 -9.06 13.40 -5.71
CA LYS A 125 -9.36 12.62 -6.91
C LYS A 125 -10.32 13.36 -7.86
N PRO A 126 -11.42 13.99 -7.40
CA PRO A 126 -12.26 14.80 -8.29
C PRO A 126 -11.48 15.91 -9.00
N THR A 127 -10.54 16.56 -8.30
CA THR A 127 -9.65 17.55 -8.91
C THR A 127 -8.74 16.91 -9.95
N HIS A 128 -8.09 15.77 -9.66
CA HIS A 128 -7.24 15.07 -10.64
C HIS A 128 -8.00 14.63 -11.89
N VAL A 129 -9.21 14.08 -11.74
CA VAL A 129 -10.01 13.54 -12.86
C VAL A 129 -10.62 14.66 -13.71
N TYR A 130 -11.24 15.68 -13.09
CA TYR A 130 -12.01 16.69 -13.81
C TYR A 130 -11.30 18.04 -13.92
N GLY A 131 -10.61 18.45 -12.86
CA GLY A 131 -9.88 19.72 -12.80
C GLY A 131 -8.57 19.74 -13.60
N LYS A 132 -7.93 18.59 -13.83
CA LYS A 132 -6.63 18.46 -14.52
C LYS A 132 -5.55 19.39 -13.92
N PRO A 133 -5.25 19.25 -12.61
CA PRO A 133 -4.20 20.00 -11.93
C PRO A 133 -2.85 19.69 -12.57
N TRP A 134 -1.91 20.61 -12.38
CA TRP A 134 -0.52 20.42 -12.76
C TRP A 134 0.41 20.91 -11.67
N PHE A 135 1.62 20.36 -11.68
CA PHE A 135 2.62 20.56 -10.65
C PHE A 135 3.87 21.19 -11.25
N ARG A 136 4.57 21.98 -10.44
CA ARG A 136 5.80 22.66 -10.82
C ARG A 136 6.76 22.68 -9.63
N CYS A 137 7.95 22.14 -9.80
CA CYS A 137 8.96 22.13 -8.72
C CYS A 137 9.96 23.28 -8.89
N GLU A 138 10.28 23.97 -7.81
CA GLU A 138 11.35 24.97 -7.72
C GLU A 138 12.31 24.61 -6.56
N TRP A 139 13.59 24.96 -6.71
CA TRP A 139 14.64 24.76 -5.71
C TRP A 139 15.07 26.12 -5.15
N GLU A 140 14.45 26.50 -4.04
CA GLU A 140 14.50 27.84 -3.45
C GLU A 140 15.60 27.96 -2.38
N PRO A 141 16.23 29.13 -2.21
CA PRO A 141 17.11 29.39 -1.05
C PRO A 141 16.35 29.29 0.28
N ASN A 142 17.01 28.73 1.30
CA ASN A 142 16.40 28.54 2.63
C ASN A 142 16.03 29.87 3.31
N ASN A 143 16.82 30.93 3.08
CA ASN A 143 16.54 32.26 3.61
C ASN A 143 16.58 33.31 2.48
N PRO A 144 15.43 33.88 2.07
CA PRO A 144 15.39 34.94 1.06
C PRO A 144 15.82 36.32 1.59
N HIS A 145 16.09 36.46 2.90
CA HIS A 145 16.35 37.74 3.57
C HIS A 145 17.71 37.84 4.29
N SER A 146 18.68 36.98 3.96
CA SER A 146 20.07 37.18 4.42
C SER A 146 20.73 38.33 3.66
N ASN A 147 20.69 39.54 4.23
CA ASN A 147 21.26 40.76 3.64
C ASN A 147 22.78 40.69 3.47
N ALA A 148 23.26 40.81 2.21
CA ALA A 148 24.35 41.71 1.82
C ALA A 148 24.63 41.71 0.29
N SER A 149 24.37 42.83 -0.37
CA SER A 149 25.01 43.28 -1.63
C SER A 149 24.85 42.51 -2.96
N SER A 150 24.26 41.32 -3.02
CA SER A 150 23.95 40.63 -4.29
C SER A 150 22.47 40.28 -4.43
N SER A 151 21.94 40.35 -5.65
CA SER A 151 20.58 39.91 -5.99
C SER A 151 20.24 38.56 -5.36
N PRO A 152 19.06 38.36 -4.74
CA PRO A 152 18.71 37.08 -4.15
C PRO A 152 18.77 35.98 -5.24
N PRO A 153 19.52 34.89 -5.02
CA PRO A 153 19.87 33.98 -6.11
C PRO A 153 18.64 33.19 -6.54
N GLU A 154 18.24 33.30 -7.82
CA GLU A 154 16.95 32.84 -8.32
C GLU A 154 16.61 31.38 -7.92
N PRO A 155 15.30 31.07 -7.73
CA PRO A 155 14.82 29.70 -7.66
C PRO A 155 15.15 28.94 -8.95
N MET A 156 15.89 27.84 -8.84
CA MET A 156 16.11 26.97 -10.00
C MET A 156 14.80 26.21 -10.27
N ARG A 157 14.27 26.32 -11.49
CA ARG A 157 13.06 25.58 -11.91
C ARG A 157 13.41 24.18 -12.38
N ALA A 158 12.54 23.21 -12.09
CA ALA A 158 12.63 21.90 -12.72
C ALA A 158 12.38 22.03 -14.24
N ALA A 159 13.29 21.48 -15.05
CA ALA A 159 13.18 21.44 -16.51
C ALA A 159 12.06 20.48 -16.98
N ARG A 160 11.75 19.47 -16.18
CA ARG A 160 10.60 18.57 -16.38
C ARG A 160 9.94 18.29 -15.04
N THR A 161 8.64 18.51 -14.95
CA THR A 161 7.80 18.05 -13.83
C THR A 161 6.66 17.23 -14.41
N TYR A 162 6.40 16.04 -13.86
CA TYR A 162 5.25 15.21 -14.19
C TYR A 162 4.78 14.48 -12.94
N HIS A 163 3.53 14.02 -12.93
CA HIS A 163 2.98 13.24 -11.83
C HIS A 163 2.51 11.87 -12.30
N MET A 164 2.48 10.92 -11.37
CA MET A 164 2.02 9.55 -11.58
C MET A 164 0.94 9.23 -10.54
N LEU A 165 -0.06 8.46 -10.94
CA LEU A 165 -1.13 7.95 -10.07
C LEU A 165 -0.94 6.44 -9.90
N PRO A 166 -0.10 5.99 -8.95
CA PRO A 166 0.24 4.56 -8.79
C PRO A 166 -0.91 3.72 -8.24
N ASP A 167 -1.99 4.34 -7.76
CA ASP A 167 -3.21 3.66 -7.30
C ASP A 167 -4.16 3.23 -8.44
N TRP A 168 -3.74 3.38 -9.70
CA TRP A 168 -4.49 3.04 -10.91
C TRP A 168 -5.88 3.70 -11.01
N GLY A 169 -6.09 4.82 -10.32
CA GLY A 169 -7.37 5.51 -10.26
C GLY A 169 -8.37 4.88 -9.28
N TYR A 170 -7.97 3.89 -8.46
CA TYR A 170 -8.80 3.31 -7.40
C TYR A 170 -9.00 4.22 -6.18
N GLY A 171 -8.30 5.37 -6.11
CA GLY A 171 -8.47 6.39 -5.07
C GLY A 171 -9.94 6.75 -4.78
N ARG A 172 -10.22 7.24 -3.57
CA ARG A 172 -11.58 7.56 -3.10
C ARG A 172 -11.82 9.07 -3.14
N VAL A 173 -11.92 9.73 -1.98
CA VAL A 173 -11.80 11.19 -1.89
C VAL A 173 -10.40 11.61 -2.34
N TYR A 174 -9.40 10.87 -1.87
CA TYR A 174 -8.00 11.06 -2.22
C TYR A 174 -7.47 9.95 -3.15
N THR A 175 -6.57 10.35 -4.05
CA THR A 175 -5.75 9.48 -4.92
C THR A 175 -4.27 9.68 -4.58
N VAL A 176 -3.45 8.65 -4.72
CA VAL A 176 -2.00 8.76 -4.50
C VAL A 176 -1.36 9.50 -5.66
N VAL A 177 -0.51 10.47 -5.37
CA VAL A 177 0.22 11.26 -6.37
C VAL A 177 1.71 11.23 -6.06
N VAL A 178 2.49 10.77 -7.04
CA VAL A 178 3.97 10.87 -7.01
C VAL A 178 4.38 11.90 -8.06
N VAL A 179 4.84 13.08 -7.62
CA VAL A 179 5.35 14.14 -8.49
C VAL A 179 6.85 13.97 -8.68
N ASN A 180 7.28 13.66 -9.90
CA ASN A 180 8.68 13.60 -10.27
C ASN A 180 9.16 14.96 -10.80
N CYS A 181 10.20 15.49 -10.17
CA CYS A 181 10.86 16.74 -10.51
C CYS A 181 12.26 16.44 -11.08
N THR A 182 12.55 16.88 -12.31
CA THR A 182 13.88 16.79 -12.94
C THR A 182 14.42 18.19 -13.21
N PHE A 183 15.53 18.55 -12.58
CA PHE A 183 16.21 19.84 -12.71
C PHE A 183 17.25 19.84 -13.84
N PRO A 184 17.55 21.00 -14.45
CA PRO A 184 18.53 21.09 -15.55
C PRO A 184 19.98 20.92 -15.08
N GLN A 185 20.24 21.10 -13.78
CA GLN A 185 21.55 21.00 -13.14
C GLN A 185 21.38 20.37 -11.75
N VAL A 186 22.46 19.86 -11.16
CA VAL A 186 22.48 19.28 -9.80
C VAL A 186 22.14 20.38 -8.77
N PRO A 187 21.03 20.26 -8.00
CA PRO A 187 20.68 21.32 -7.06
C PRO A 187 21.54 21.24 -5.79
N ASN A 188 22.29 22.32 -5.54
CA ASN A 188 23.21 22.50 -4.43
C ASN A 188 22.52 22.36 -3.05
N ALA A 189 23.29 21.93 -2.05
CA ALA A 189 22.86 21.86 -0.64
C ALA A 189 22.55 23.26 -0.04
N GLY A 190 21.83 23.29 1.08
CA GLY A 190 21.44 24.56 1.75
C GLY A 190 20.23 25.28 1.13
N ARG A 191 19.37 24.52 0.45
CA ARG A 191 18.17 24.97 -0.27
C ARG A 191 17.03 23.97 -0.07
N ARG A 192 15.78 24.40 -0.27
CA ARG A 192 14.56 23.59 -0.09
C ARG A 192 13.84 23.30 -1.39
N LEU A 193 13.23 22.12 -1.47
CA LEU A 193 12.33 21.76 -2.56
C LEU A 193 10.96 22.38 -2.30
N VAL A 194 10.43 23.11 -3.29
CA VAL A 194 9.09 23.68 -3.22
C VAL A 194 8.24 23.14 -4.37
N LEU A 195 7.11 22.55 -4.02
CA LEU A 195 6.10 22.07 -4.94
C LEU A 195 5.01 23.13 -5.06
N TYR A 196 4.78 23.63 -6.27
CA TYR A 196 3.62 24.44 -6.60
C TYR A 196 2.56 23.54 -7.22
N ALA A 197 1.39 23.46 -6.58
CA ALA A 197 0.23 22.71 -7.07
C ALA A 197 -0.82 23.69 -7.60
N HIS A 198 -1.25 23.52 -8.85
CA HIS A 198 -2.23 24.39 -9.50
C HIS A 198 -3.58 23.69 -9.61
N HIS A 199 -4.69 24.40 -9.32
CA HIS A 199 -6.04 23.81 -9.26
C HIS A 199 -6.61 23.36 -10.62
N GLY A 200 -6.06 23.82 -11.74
CA GLY A 200 -6.54 23.49 -13.07
C GLY A 200 -5.54 23.76 -14.18
N PRO A 201 -5.90 23.56 -15.47
CA PRO A 201 -4.95 23.48 -16.58
C PRO A 201 -4.37 24.84 -17.00
N SER A 202 -4.86 25.94 -16.44
CA SER A 202 -4.34 27.27 -16.72
C SER A 202 -2.87 27.37 -16.31
N ARG A 203 -2.04 27.84 -17.24
CA ARG A 203 -0.63 28.15 -17.02
C ARG A 203 -0.37 29.65 -16.81
N SER A 204 -1.42 30.44 -16.60
CA SER A 204 -1.26 31.86 -16.25
C SER A 204 -0.47 31.99 -14.93
N ARG A 205 0.39 33.01 -14.86
CA ARG A 205 1.16 33.36 -13.65
C ARG A 205 0.25 33.73 -12.47
N ASP A 206 -0.97 34.18 -12.78
CA ASP A 206 -1.99 34.62 -11.83
C ASP A 206 -3.00 33.50 -11.49
N SER A 207 -2.79 32.29 -12.01
CA SER A 207 -3.62 31.14 -11.64
C SER A 207 -3.45 30.82 -10.13
N PRO A 208 -4.56 30.55 -9.41
CA PRO A 208 -4.52 30.08 -8.04
C PRO A 208 -3.65 28.82 -7.93
N ARG A 209 -2.73 28.83 -6.96
CA ARG A 209 -1.79 27.75 -6.70
C ARG A 209 -1.44 27.71 -5.22
N GLU A 210 -1.27 26.51 -4.70
CA GLU A 210 -0.71 26.28 -3.39
C GLU A 210 0.82 26.19 -3.49
N ARG A 211 1.53 26.75 -2.50
CA ARG A 211 2.99 26.66 -2.38
C ARG A 211 3.36 25.79 -1.19
N ILE A 212 3.90 24.61 -1.49
CA ILE A 212 4.13 23.54 -0.53
C ILE A 212 5.65 23.34 -0.36
N VAL A 213 6.16 23.40 0.86
CA VAL A 213 7.57 23.11 1.15
C VAL A 213 7.73 21.59 1.26
N ALA A 214 8.21 20.97 0.18
CA ALA A 214 8.22 19.53 0.01
C ALA A 214 9.27 18.80 0.85
N LEU A 215 10.30 19.52 1.34
CA LEU A 215 11.36 18.97 2.18
C LEU A 215 11.93 20.06 3.11
N GLU A 216 11.63 19.93 4.41
CA GLU A 216 12.23 20.68 5.52
C GLU A 216 12.05 19.79 6.78
N GLU A 217 13.13 19.46 7.50
CA GLU A 217 13.10 18.49 8.62
C GLU A 217 13.06 19.21 9.98
N ALA A 218 12.13 18.82 10.86
CA ALA A 218 12.03 19.33 12.23
C ALA A 218 11.69 18.21 13.23
N PRO A 219 12.26 18.19 14.45
CA PRO A 219 12.06 17.07 15.40
C PRO A 219 10.75 17.16 16.22
N GLY A 220 10.21 15.99 16.60
CA GLY A 220 9.47 15.81 17.87
C GLY A 220 7.94 15.92 17.87
N ALA A 221 7.27 15.99 16.72
CA ALA A 221 5.81 16.19 16.65
C ALA A 221 4.98 14.89 16.71
N TYR A 222 5.16 14.05 17.75
CA TYR A 222 4.46 12.76 17.89
C TYR A 222 3.84 12.56 19.28
N ASP A 223 2.57 12.16 19.32
CA ASP A 223 1.82 11.72 20.51
C ASP A 223 1.39 10.24 20.35
N GLU A 224 1.82 9.40 21.28
CA GLU A 224 1.65 7.94 21.26
C GLU A 224 0.29 7.47 21.80
N ALA A 225 -0.45 8.32 22.52
CA ALA A 225 -1.56 7.85 23.36
C ALA A 225 -2.88 7.55 22.61
N ALA A 226 -3.06 8.06 21.40
CA ALA A 226 -4.40 8.28 20.83
C ALA A 226 -5.02 7.13 20.01
N PHE A 227 -4.26 6.11 19.55
CA PHE A 227 -4.77 5.13 18.58
C PHE A 227 -4.30 3.70 18.87
N ARG A 228 -5.24 2.72 18.86
CA ARG A 228 -4.99 1.29 19.13
C ARG A 228 -5.87 0.32 18.33
N PRO A 229 -5.49 -0.05 17.09
CA PRO A 229 -5.50 -1.44 16.66
C PRO A 229 -4.24 -2.16 17.18
N SER A 230 -4.24 -3.49 17.16
CA SER A 230 -3.21 -4.30 17.85
C SER A 230 -2.77 -5.49 17.02
N LEU A 231 -1.53 -5.47 16.54
CA LEU A 231 -0.89 -6.63 15.91
C LEU A 231 -0.38 -7.62 16.97
N SER A 232 -0.28 -8.89 16.60
CA SER A 232 0.29 -9.93 17.45
C SER A 232 1.82 -9.81 17.51
N ALA A 233 2.34 -9.37 18.65
CA ALA A 233 3.79 -9.23 18.90
C ALA A 233 4.56 -10.54 18.65
N ALA A 234 3.98 -11.69 19.02
CA ALA A 234 4.56 -12.99 18.75
C ALA A 234 4.71 -13.23 17.24
N ARG A 235 3.69 -12.94 16.43
CA ARG A 235 3.71 -13.09 14.96
C ARG A 235 4.68 -12.10 14.28
N VAL A 236 4.85 -10.89 14.83
CA VAL A 236 5.87 -9.94 14.35
C VAL A 236 7.29 -10.44 14.67
N ARG A 237 7.52 -11.01 15.86
CA ARG A 237 8.81 -11.58 16.27
C ARG A 237 9.25 -12.72 15.35
N GLU A 238 8.43 -13.75 15.18
CA GLU A 238 8.73 -14.88 14.29
C GLU A 238 8.92 -14.45 12.82
N TRP A 239 8.12 -13.49 12.33
CA TRP A 239 8.30 -12.94 10.98
C TRP A 239 9.66 -12.25 10.83
N MET A 240 10.03 -11.42 11.81
CA MET A 240 11.28 -10.66 11.78
C MET A 240 12.49 -11.58 11.91
N ALA A 241 12.48 -12.52 12.86
CA ALA A 241 13.54 -13.51 13.04
C ALA A 241 13.73 -14.37 11.79
N TYR A 242 12.62 -14.85 11.19
CA TYR A 242 12.66 -15.64 9.97
C TYR A 242 13.29 -14.86 8.81
N HIS A 243 12.80 -13.66 8.53
CA HIS A 243 13.27 -12.90 7.38
C HIS A 243 14.69 -12.35 7.59
N ALA A 244 15.07 -11.95 8.81
CA ALA A 244 16.44 -11.57 9.12
C ALA A 244 17.45 -12.70 8.84
N ARG A 245 17.07 -13.95 9.13
CA ARG A 245 17.86 -15.14 8.76
C ARG A 245 17.82 -15.40 7.26
N PHE A 246 16.65 -15.35 6.64
CA PHE A 246 16.43 -15.66 5.22
C PHE A 246 17.20 -14.72 4.28
N PHE A 247 17.15 -13.41 4.54
CA PHE A 247 17.84 -12.40 3.73
C PHE A 247 19.30 -12.14 4.19
N GLY A 248 19.75 -12.78 5.28
CA GLY A 248 21.10 -12.65 5.83
C GLY A 248 21.46 -11.24 6.33
N ASP A 249 22.73 -11.05 6.71
CA ASP A 249 23.19 -9.84 7.42
C ASP A 249 23.21 -8.56 6.56
N ARG A 250 23.15 -8.70 5.24
CA ARG A 250 23.14 -7.59 4.28
C ARG A 250 21.75 -7.00 4.00
N SER A 251 20.76 -7.42 4.77
CA SER A 251 19.37 -6.93 4.68
C SER A 251 19.05 -5.86 5.71
N HIS A 252 18.03 -5.06 5.41
CA HIS A 252 17.46 -4.09 6.34
C HIS A 252 15.94 -4.05 6.12
N PHE A 253 15.18 -4.02 7.21
CA PHE A 253 13.72 -4.10 7.22
C PHE A 253 13.11 -2.75 7.54
N VAL A 254 12.16 -2.30 6.74
CA VAL A 254 11.50 -1.01 6.94
C VAL A 254 10.03 -1.26 7.25
N PHE A 255 9.62 -0.89 8.46
CA PHE A 255 8.25 -0.98 8.93
C PHE A 255 7.63 0.41 8.91
N HIS A 256 6.41 0.51 8.41
CA HIS A 256 5.60 1.72 8.47
C HIS A 256 4.41 1.48 9.39
N ASP A 257 4.44 2.09 10.57
CA ASP A 257 3.38 1.98 11.56
C ASP A 257 2.17 2.83 11.14
N ALA A 258 1.18 2.15 10.58
CA ALA A 258 -0.17 2.69 10.33
C ALA A 258 -1.06 2.70 11.58
N GLY A 259 -0.50 2.44 12.77
CA GLY A 259 -1.17 2.35 14.06
C GLY A 259 -1.23 0.94 14.67
N GLY A 260 -0.62 -0.06 14.02
CA GLY A 260 -0.62 -1.45 14.49
C GLY A 260 0.45 -1.77 15.54
N VAL A 261 1.47 -0.91 15.70
CA VAL A 261 2.61 -1.16 16.60
C VAL A 261 2.31 -0.66 18.02
N GLY A 262 1.59 -1.50 18.79
CA GLY A 262 1.48 -1.33 20.24
C GLY A 262 2.77 -1.69 21.00
N PRO A 263 2.84 -1.46 22.33
CA PRO A 263 4.06 -1.63 23.12
C PRO A 263 4.75 -3.00 22.95
N ALA A 264 4.02 -4.11 23.06
CA ALA A 264 4.61 -5.45 22.88
C ALA A 264 5.16 -5.69 21.45
N VAL A 265 4.58 -5.05 20.43
CA VAL A 265 5.08 -5.11 19.04
C VAL A 265 6.32 -4.25 18.88
N ARG A 266 6.38 -3.09 19.55
CA ARG A 266 7.59 -2.27 19.66
C ARG A 266 8.70 -3.07 20.34
N ASP A 267 8.43 -3.74 21.45
CA ASP A 267 9.40 -4.59 22.17
C ASP A 267 9.92 -5.75 21.31
N ALA A 268 9.09 -6.33 20.45
CA ALA A 268 9.49 -7.36 19.49
C ALA A 268 10.43 -6.84 18.39
N LEU A 269 10.28 -5.58 17.97
CA LEU A 269 11.08 -4.95 16.90
C LEU A 269 12.33 -4.22 17.41
N GLU A 270 12.27 -3.66 18.61
CA GLU A 270 13.30 -2.80 19.20
C GLU A 270 14.71 -3.41 19.23
N PRO A 271 14.93 -4.70 19.57
CA PRO A 271 16.25 -5.32 19.46
C PRO A 271 16.83 -5.28 18.04
N TRP A 272 15.98 -5.46 17.02
CA TRP A 272 16.38 -5.40 15.61
C TRP A 272 16.63 -3.97 15.13
N VAL A 273 15.87 -2.99 15.63
CA VAL A 273 16.10 -1.56 15.39
C VAL A 273 17.45 -1.15 15.97
N ARG A 274 17.73 -1.51 17.23
CA ARG A 274 19.01 -1.24 17.91
C ARG A 274 20.20 -1.91 17.23
N ALA A 275 20.00 -3.09 16.65
CA ALA A 275 21.02 -3.78 15.84
C ALA A 275 21.22 -3.18 14.44
N GLY A 276 20.49 -2.12 14.06
CA GLY A 276 20.52 -1.53 12.72
C GLY A 276 19.90 -2.40 11.63
N ARG A 277 19.20 -3.48 12.01
CA ARG A 277 18.57 -4.46 11.12
C ARG A 277 17.17 -4.02 10.70
N ALA A 278 16.50 -3.19 11.50
CA ALA A 278 15.17 -2.65 11.20
C ALA A 278 15.11 -1.12 11.38
N THR A 279 14.15 -0.49 10.71
CA THR A 279 13.72 0.89 10.92
C THR A 279 12.21 0.91 11.07
N LEU A 280 11.70 1.65 12.07
CA LEU A 280 10.28 1.90 12.26
C LEU A 280 9.97 3.36 11.89
N GLN A 281 8.98 3.55 11.01
CA GLN A 281 8.49 4.85 10.55
C GLN A 281 7.04 5.04 11.00
N ASP A 282 6.73 6.11 11.71
CA ASP A 282 5.34 6.44 12.02
C ASP A 282 4.65 7.06 10.80
N VAL A 283 3.50 6.51 10.42
CA VAL A 283 2.65 7.05 9.34
C VAL A 283 1.18 7.17 9.75
N ARG A 284 0.85 7.10 11.05
CA ARG A 284 -0.54 7.11 11.54
C ARG A 284 -1.37 8.30 11.06
N ALA A 285 -0.77 9.47 10.88
CA ALA A 285 -1.44 10.65 10.32
C ALA A 285 -2.11 10.39 8.96
N GLN A 286 -1.71 9.33 8.23
CA GLN A 286 -2.41 8.93 7.00
C GLN A 286 -3.88 8.53 7.22
N ALA A 287 -4.29 8.15 8.44
CA ALA A 287 -5.67 7.75 8.74
C ALA A 287 -6.68 8.90 8.62
N GLU A 288 -6.24 10.16 8.65
CA GLU A 288 -7.10 11.33 8.41
C GLU A 288 -7.55 11.46 6.94
N TYR A 289 -6.92 10.72 6.02
CA TYR A 289 -7.11 10.88 4.58
C TYR A 289 -7.64 9.60 3.93
N ASP A 290 -8.93 9.59 3.55
CA ASP A 290 -9.58 8.46 2.84
C ASP A 290 -9.04 8.28 1.40
N GLY A 291 -7.97 7.48 1.29
CA GLY A 291 -7.44 6.94 0.06
C GLY A 291 -7.68 5.43 -0.08
N TRP A 292 -7.30 4.88 -1.22
CA TRP A 292 -7.50 3.45 -1.50
C TRP A 292 -6.57 2.57 -0.65
N TYR A 293 -7.09 1.41 -0.24
CA TYR A 293 -6.34 0.35 0.45
C TYR A 293 -5.52 0.86 1.67
N TYR A 294 -6.15 1.70 2.49
CA TYR A 294 -5.56 2.34 3.67
C TYR A 294 -4.22 3.05 3.39
N ASN A 295 -4.13 3.71 2.22
CA ASN A 295 -2.95 4.45 1.77
C ASN A 295 -1.68 3.59 1.60
N GLN A 296 -1.76 2.25 1.52
CA GLN A 296 -0.58 1.41 1.29
C GLN A 296 0.22 1.78 0.04
N PHE A 297 -0.46 2.22 -1.04
CA PHE A 297 0.20 2.75 -2.24
C PHE A 297 1.06 3.99 -1.96
N LEU A 298 0.69 4.83 -1.00
CA LEU A 298 1.49 5.97 -0.55
C LEU A 298 2.75 5.46 0.18
N VAL A 299 2.56 4.56 1.14
CA VAL A 299 3.60 3.94 1.98
C VAL A 299 4.69 3.23 1.16
N VAL A 300 4.30 2.38 0.19
CA VAL A 300 5.29 1.66 -0.63
C VAL A 300 6.11 2.61 -1.53
N ASN A 301 5.58 3.78 -1.90
CA ASN A 301 6.31 4.77 -2.69
C ASN A 301 7.25 5.65 -1.83
N ASP A 302 6.93 5.95 -0.57
CA ASP A 302 7.92 6.48 0.39
C ASP A 302 9.09 5.49 0.51
N CYS A 303 8.79 4.22 0.82
CA CYS A 303 9.81 3.19 1.02
C CYS A 303 10.70 3.03 -0.24
N LEU A 304 10.06 2.90 -1.42
CA LEU A 304 10.77 2.84 -2.70
C LEU A 304 11.72 4.02 -2.87
N HIS A 305 11.25 5.26 -2.71
CA HIS A 305 12.05 6.44 -3.03
C HIS A 305 13.08 6.80 -1.95
N ARG A 306 12.86 6.43 -0.70
CA ARG A 306 13.82 6.60 0.39
C ARG A 306 14.98 5.60 0.29
N TYR A 307 14.71 4.34 -0.08
CA TYR A 307 15.70 3.26 -0.05
C TYR A 307 16.17 2.75 -1.43
N ARG A 308 15.72 3.36 -2.55
CA ARG A 308 16.06 2.97 -3.95
C ARG A 308 17.55 2.77 -4.27
N HIS A 309 18.44 3.38 -3.50
CA HIS A 309 19.90 3.27 -3.67
C HIS A 309 20.61 2.56 -2.50
N ALA A 310 19.86 2.15 -1.47
CA ALA A 310 20.40 1.44 -0.30
C ALA A 310 20.58 -0.07 -0.54
N ALA A 311 19.79 -0.65 -1.44
CA ALA A 311 19.83 -2.07 -1.78
C ALA A 311 19.78 -2.29 -3.30
N LYS A 312 20.29 -3.45 -3.74
CA LYS A 312 20.21 -3.90 -5.13
C LYS A 312 18.80 -4.37 -5.51
N TRP A 313 18.16 -5.06 -4.57
CA TRP A 313 16.81 -5.60 -4.64
C TRP A 313 16.02 -5.11 -3.42
N THR A 314 14.81 -4.61 -3.65
CA THR A 314 13.84 -4.22 -2.62
C THR A 314 12.65 -5.14 -2.74
N PHE A 315 12.25 -5.78 -1.64
CA PHE A 315 11.10 -6.68 -1.59
C PHE A 315 9.90 -5.94 -0.97
N PHE A 316 8.71 -6.13 -1.53
CA PHE A 316 7.46 -5.57 -1.01
C PHE A 316 6.48 -6.72 -0.75
N PHE A 317 6.23 -6.99 0.54
CA PHE A 317 5.45 -8.09 1.07
C PHE A 317 4.99 -7.77 2.50
N ASP A 318 3.98 -8.49 2.98
CA ASP A 318 3.23 -8.16 4.19
C ASP A 318 3.73 -8.96 5.41
N VAL A 319 3.39 -8.48 6.61
CA VAL A 319 3.86 -9.08 7.89
C VAL A 319 3.20 -10.41 8.26
N ASP A 320 2.28 -10.94 7.44
CA ASP A 320 1.75 -12.31 7.52
C ASP A 320 2.18 -13.19 6.33
N GLU A 321 3.16 -12.74 5.54
CA GLU A 321 3.71 -13.43 4.38
C GLU A 321 5.18 -13.83 4.58
N TYR A 322 5.51 -15.07 4.19
CA TYR A 322 6.82 -15.69 4.42
C TYR A 322 7.49 -16.10 3.10
N ILE A 323 8.55 -15.40 2.70
CA ILE A 323 9.29 -15.66 1.45
C ILE A 323 10.07 -16.97 1.58
N PHE A 324 9.95 -17.88 0.62
CA PHE A 324 10.54 -19.22 0.68
C PHE A 324 11.15 -19.67 -0.65
N LEU A 325 12.25 -20.43 -0.57
CA LEU A 325 12.97 -20.98 -1.72
C LEU A 325 12.75 -22.50 -1.82
N PRO A 326 12.31 -23.03 -2.97
CA PRO A 326 12.26 -24.46 -3.23
C PRO A 326 13.62 -25.14 -3.06
N ASP A 327 13.59 -26.46 -2.87
CA ASP A 327 14.70 -27.38 -3.17
C ASP A 327 16.06 -27.06 -2.52
N GLY A 328 16.05 -26.31 -1.42
CA GLY A 328 17.26 -25.90 -0.70
C GLY A 328 18.14 -24.87 -1.42
N ARG A 329 17.62 -24.18 -2.45
CA ARG A 329 18.40 -23.15 -3.17
C ARG A 329 18.72 -21.95 -2.26
N LYS A 330 19.82 -21.26 -2.56
CA LYS A 330 20.20 -20.02 -1.86
C LYS A 330 19.55 -18.80 -2.51
N LEU A 331 19.37 -17.74 -1.74
CA LEU A 331 18.75 -16.51 -2.23
C LEU A 331 19.65 -15.79 -3.24
N GLU A 332 20.97 -15.85 -3.05
CA GLU A 332 21.96 -15.26 -3.94
C GLU A 332 21.89 -15.86 -5.34
N ASP A 333 21.74 -17.18 -5.44
CA ASP A 333 21.63 -17.91 -6.72
C ASP A 333 20.35 -17.51 -7.47
N VAL A 334 19.23 -17.41 -6.74
CA VAL A 334 17.92 -17.00 -7.28
C VAL A 334 17.94 -15.53 -7.75
N LEU A 335 18.57 -14.64 -6.98
CA LEU A 335 18.71 -13.24 -7.35
C LEU A 335 19.71 -13.01 -8.50
N ALA A 336 20.72 -13.88 -8.64
CA ALA A 336 21.65 -13.86 -9.78
C ALA A 336 20.96 -14.33 -11.07
N GLU A 337 20.09 -15.35 -11.00
CA GLU A 337 19.26 -15.82 -12.12
C GLU A 337 18.27 -14.73 -12.58
N LEU A 338 17.72 -13.96 -11.64
CA LEU A 338 16.72 -12.91 -11.90
C LEU A 338 17.34 -11.52 -12.18
N GLU A 339 18.66 -11.39 -12.14
CA GLU A 339 19.42 -10.17 -12.40
C GLU A 339 19.08 -9.44 -13.73
N PRO A 340 18.77 -10.13 -14.85
CA PRO A 340 18.39 -9.45 -16.11
C PRO A 340 17.05 -8.71 -16.06
N TYR A 341 16.27 -8.88 -15.00
CA TYR A 341 14.96 -8.23 -14.81
C TYR A 341 15.05 -7.10 -13.79
N THR A 342 14.35 -6.00 -14.04
CA THR A 342 14.15 -4.94 -13.05
C THR A 342 13.14 -5.35 -11.98
N GLN A 343 12.19 -6.24 -12.29
CA GLN A 343 11.19 -6.72 -11.35
C GLN A 343 10.83 -8.18 -11.62
N PHE A 344 10.63 -8.94 -10.54
CA PHE A 344 9.97 -10.24 -10.61
C PHE A 344 8.86 -10.35 -9.57
N THR A 345 7.74 -10.95 -9.95
CA THR A 345 6.70 -11.32 -8.98
C THR A 345 6.99 -12.67 -8.33
N ILE A 346 6.40 -12.95 -7.17
CA ILE A 346 6.54 -14.16 -6.37
C ILE A 346 5.15 -14.79 -6.22
N GLU A 347 5.03 -16.10 -6.41
CA GLU A 347 3.74 -16.80 -6.32
C GLU A 347 3.30 -17.04 -4.87
N GLN A 348 2.00 -16.83 -4.61
CA GLN A 348 1.35 -17.08 -3.33
C GLN A 348 0.99 -18.56 -3.14
N ASN A 349 1.45 -19.11 -2.01
CA ASN A 349 0.91 -20.29 -1.35
C ASN A 349 -0.01 -19.86 -0.19
N PRO A 350 -1.35 -19.86 -0.34
CA PRO A 350 -2.24 -19.54 0.77
C PRO A 350 -2.19 -20.66 1.82
N MET A 351 -1.94 -20.28 3.07
CA MET A 351 -1.95 -21.19 4.21
C MET A 351 -3.24 -21.04 5.00
N SER A 352 -3.69 -22.14 5.57
CA SER A 352 -4.88 -22.16 6.42
C SER A 352 -4.58 -21.58 7.80
N THR A 353 -5.60 -20.94 8.38
CA THR A 353 -5.60 -20.46 9.77
C THR A 353 -6.63 -21.19 10.64
N ILE A 354 -7.23 -22.28 10.12
CA ILE A 354 -8.28 -23.05 10.80
C ILE A 354 -7.77 -24.48 11.14
N PRO A 355 -7.58 -25.40 10.18
CA PRO A 355 -6.95 -26.70 10.41
C PRO A 355 -5.47 -26.57 10.78
N ILE A 356 -5.09 -27.32 11.83
CA ILE A 356 -3.73 -27.51 12.34
C ILE A 356 -3.51 -28.98 12.69
N ILE A 357 -2.24 -29.39 12.85
CA ILE A 357 -1.93 -30.80 13.12
C ILE A 357 -2.43 -31.25 14.50
N SER A 358 -3.24 -32.30 14.54
CA SER A 358 -3.50 -33.11 15.74
C SER A 358 -2.37 -34.13 15.93
N ASP A 359 -1.21 -33.69 16.41
CA ASP A 359 -0.12 -34.61 16.78
C ASP A 359 -0.32 -35.07 18.23
N ASN A 360 -0.24 -36.38 18.48
CA ASN A 360 -0.35 -36.93 19.83
C ASN A 360 0.76 -36.38 20.75
N MET A 361 1.95 -36.10 20.23
CA MET A 361 3.01 -35.42 21.00
C MET A 361 2.59 -34.02 21.46
N ILE A 362 1.90 -33.27 20.60
CA ILE A 362 1.44 -31.91 20.89
C ILE A 362 0.33 -31.93 21.96
N LEU A 363 -0.64 -32.84 21.82
CA LEU A 363 -1.74 -32.99 22.76
C LEU A 363 -1.29 -33.53 24.13
N LEU A 364 -0.25 -34.35 24.20
CA LEU A 364 0.27 -34.92 25.44
C LEU A 364 1.23 -33.99 26.21
N THR A 365 1.85 -33.01 25.56
CA THR A 365 2.83 -32.09 26.19
C THR A 365 2.30 -30.68 26.45
N GLY A 366 1.12 -30.33 25.92
CA GLY A 366 0.61 -28.95 25.96
C GLY A 366 1.46 -27.95 25.15
N ASN A 367 2.41 -28.43 24.35
CA ASN A 367 3.50 -27.64 23.80
C ASN A 367 3.18 -27.03 22.42
N SER A 368 1.94 -27.11 21.93
CA SER A 368 1.46 -26.34 20.75
C SER A 368 1.58 -24.83 20.96
N CYS A 369 1.35 -24.37 22.19
CA CYS A 369 1.32 -22.95 22.52
C CYS A 369 2.70 -22.27 22.49
N SER A 370 3.79 -23.04 22.52
CA SER A 370 5.17 -22.51 22.36
C SER A 370 5.64 -22.48 20.91
N GLN A 371 4.97 -23.22 20.01
CA GLN A 371 5.28 -23.24 18.59
C GLN A 371 4.84 -21.93 17.92
N TRP A 372 5.70 -21.42 17.06
CA TRP A 372 5.41 -20.31 16.17
C TRP A 372 4.29 -20.68 15.19
N GLY A 373 3.55 -19.68 14.70
CA GLY A 373 2.39 -19.91 13.84
C GLY A 373 2.75 -20.63 12.54
N PHE A 374 3.93 -20.36 11.96
CA PHE A 374 4.36 -21.06 10.74
C PHE A 374 4.77 -22.54 10.95
N GLU A 375 4.95 -22.99 12.21
CA GLU A 375 5.21 -24.40 12.54
C GLU A 375 3.95 -25.23 12.65
N LYS A 376 2.81 -24.61 13.03
CA LYS A 376 1.53 -25.28 13.29
C LYS A 376 0.51 -25.10 12.18
N LEU A 377 0.52 -23.96 11.50
CA LEU A 377 -0.30 -23.66 10.32
C LEU A 377 0.28 -24.28 9.04
N VAL A 378 0.39 -25.61 8.98
CA VAL A 378 1.07 -26.34 7.88
C VAL A 378 0.16 -26.72 6.70
N PHE A 379 -1.10 -26.31 6.70
CA PHE A 379 -2.07 -26.72 5.68
C PHE A 379 -2.14 -25.70 4.54
N ARG A 380 -1.65 -26.08 3.36
CA ARG A 380 -1.60 -25.25 2.15
C ARG A 380 -2.82 -25.46 1.26
N ASN A 381 -3.41 -24.39 0.74
CA ASN A 381 -4.54 -24.48 -0.18
C ASN A 381 -4.12 -25.16 -1.50
N SER A 382 -4.75 -26.28 -1.84
CA SER A 382 -4.35 -27.11 -2.99
C SER A 382 -5.11 -26.79 -4.28
N ILE A 383 -6.00 -25.78 -4.29
CA ILE A 383 -6.76 -25.40 -5.50
C ILE A 383 -5.79 -24.79 -6.53
N THR A 384 -5.86 -25.27 -7.77
CA THR A 384 -5.07 -24.79 -8.92
C THR A 384 -5.93 -23.93 -9.85
N GLY A 385 -5.30 -23.16 -10.74
CA GLY A 385 -6.00 -22.35 -11.75
C GLY A 385 -6.69 -21.08 -11.24
N VAL A 386 -6.66 -20.81 -9.93
CA VAL A 386 -7.14 -19.57 -9.32
C VAL A 386 -6.10 -18.47 -9.50
N ARG A 387 -6.48 -17.31 -10.05
CA ARG A 387 -5.65 -16.11 -10.01
C ARG A 387 -5.51 -15.66 -8.55
N ARG A 388 -4.30 -15.75 -8.03
CA ARG A 388 -3.92 -15.29 -6.70
C ARG A 388 -3.21 -13.94 -6.78
N ASP A 389 -3.16 -13.26 -5.65
CA ASP A 389 -2.31 -12.10 -5.50
C ASP A 389 -0.85 -12.52 -5.60
N ARG A 390 -0.01 -11.53 -5.88
CA ARG A 390 1.44 -11.71 -5.97
C ARG A 390 2.10 -10.62 -5.16
N LYS A 391 3.27 -10.94 -4.64
CA LYS A 391 4.25 -9.98 -4.13
C LYS A 391 5.44 -9.95 -5.08
N TYR A 392 6.42 -9.10 -4.82
CA TYR A 392 7.49 -8.87 -5.79
C TYR A 392 8.76 -8.36 -5.15
N ALA A 393 9.86 -8.54 -5.87
CA ALA A 393 11.08 -7.80 -5.66
C ALA A 393 11.40 -6.94 -6.89
N ILE A 394 12.03 -5.79 -6.64
CA ILE A 394 12.31 -4.78 -7.64
C ILE A 394 13.72 -4.18 -7.44
N GLN A 395 14.43 -3.94 -8.54
CA GLN A 395 15.63 -3.11 -8.54
C GLN A 395 15.20 -1.64 -8.46
N ALA A 396 14.92 -1.16 -7.24
CA ALA A 396 14.25 0.12 -6.98
C ALA A 396 14.91 1.36 -7.64
N LYS A 397 16.22 1.33 -7.89
CA LYS A 397 16.96 2.34 -8.70
C LYS A 397 16.35 2.58 -10.09
N ASN A 398 15.72 1.55 -10.69
CA ASN A 398 15.12 1.54 -12.03
C ASN A 398 13.60 1.78 -12.02
N ALA A 399 13.01 2.11 -10.86
CA ALA A 399 11.57 2.33 -10.71
C ALA A 399 11.23 3.82 -10.52
N TYR A 400 10.15 4.27 -11.17
CA TYR A 400 9.62 5.63 -11.03
C TYR A 400 8.50 5.75 -10.01
N ALA A 401 7.75 4.67 -9.80
CA ALA A 401 6.74 4.49 -8.76
C ALA A 401 6.52 2.97 -8.55
N THR A 402 5.75 2.57 -7.56
CA THR A 402 5.39 1.16 -7.33
C THR A 402 3.98 0.97 -6.77
N GLY A 403 3.46 -0.26 -6.81
CA GLY A 403 2.16 -0.66 -6.26
C GLY A 403 2.28 -1.79 -5.22
N VAL A 404 1.16 -2.22 -4.63
CA VAL A 404 1.17 -3.20 -3.53
C VAL A 404 1.39 -4.67 -3.96
N HIS A 405 1.22 -4.98 -5.25
CA HIS A 405 1.44 -6.32 -5.83
C HIS A 405 2.51 -6.37 -6.92
N MET A 406 2.77 -5.24 -7.60
CA MET A 406 3.83 -5.02 -8.57
C MET A 406 3.90 -3.54 -8.94
N SER A 407 5.00 -3.10 -9.55
CA SER A 407 5.08 -1.86 -10.31
C SER A 407 4.77 -2.08 -11.80
N GLU A 408 4.11 -1.10 -12.39
CA GLU A 408 4.02 -0.89 -13.84
C GLU A 408 4.94 0.25 -14.33
N ASN A 409 5.59 0.96 -13.42
CA ASN A 409 6.33 2.20 -13.68
C ASN A 409 7.85 1.97 -13.57
N VAL A 410 8.37 1.07 -14.42
CA VAL A 410 9.77 0.59 -14.38
C VAL A 410 10.53 0.80 -15.68
N ILE A 411 11.86 0.87 -15.59
CA ILE A 411 12.78 0.78 -16.73
C ILE A 411 13.30 -0.66 -16.82
N GLY A 412 13.22 -1.28 -18.00
CA GLY A 412 13.72 -2.63 -18.24
C GLY A 412 12.68 -3.73 -18.09
N ASN A 413 13.10 -4.98 -18.24
CA ASN A 413 12.21 -6.13 -18.34
C ASN A 413 11.64 -6.55 -16.97
N THR A 414 10.46 -7.16 -16.99
CA THR A 414 9.84 -7.80 -15.82
C THR A 414 9.61 -9.29 -16.10
N THR A 415 9.52 -10.11 -15.05
CA THR A 415 9.13 -11.52 -15.17
C THR A 415 8.07 -11.91 -14.15
N HIS A 416 7.21 -12.83 -14.59
CA HIS A 416 6.17 -13.47 -13.79
C HIS A 416 6.37 -14.97 -13.64
N LYS A 417 7.42 -15.54 -14.24
CA LYS A 417 7.68 -16.98 -14.29
C LYS A 417 8.74 -17.36 -13.25
N THR A 418 8.32 -17.44 -11.99
CA THR A 418 9.19 -17.60 -10.81
C THR A 418 8.74 -18.73 -9.88
N GLU A 419 7.67 -19.45 -10.22
CA GLU A 419 6.98 -20.43 -9.39
C GLU A 419 7.91 -21.57 -8.90
N HIS A 420 8.93 -21.89 -9.70
CA HIS A 420 9.97 -22.89 -9.46
C HIS A 420 11.26 -22.32 -8.82
N LEU A 421 11.33 -21.01 -8.63
CA LEU A 421 12.51 -20.28 -8.13
C LEU A 421 12.28 -19.74 -6.71
N ILE A 422 11.11 -19.15 -6.48
CA ILE A 422 10.76 -18.43 -5.26
C ILE A 422 9.24 -18.37 -5.12
N ARG A 423 8.75 -18.61 -3.91
CA ARG A 423 7.33 -18.57 -3.55
C ARG A 423 7.17 -17.83 -2.22
N TYR A 424 5.94 -17.54 -1.81
CA TYR A 424 5.69 -17.05 -0.45
C TYR A 424 4.48 -17.72 0.18
N TYR A 425 4.54 -17.99 1.48
CA TYR A 425 3.45 -18.56 2.27
C TYR A 425 2.65 -17.42 2.93
N HIS A 426 1.35 -17.32 2.64
CA HIS A 426 0.47 -16.26 3.14
C HIS A 426 -0.44 -16.81 4.24
N TYR A 427 -0.25 -16.36 5.47
CA TYR A 427 -1.02 -16.75 6.65
C TYR A 427 -2.15 -15.76 6.95
N HIS A 428 -3.07 -15.63 6.00
CA HIS A 428 -4.05 -14.54 5.95
C HIS A 428 -4.81 -14.33 7.27
N ASN A 429 -4.82 -13.09 7.78
CA ASN A 429 -5.43 -12.66 9.05
C ASN A 429 -4.82 -13.23 10.35
N SER A 430 -3.76 -14.05 10.28
CA SER A 430 -3.10 -14.57 11.50
C SER A 430 -2.45 -13.48 12.37
N ILE A 431 -1.97 -12.40 11.75
CA ILE A 431 -1.26 -11.29 12.42
C ILE A 431 -2.16 -10.45 13.34
N ASN A 432 -3.47 -10.43 13.08
CA ASN A 432 -4.46 -9.64 13.84
C ASN A 432 -5.07 -10.42 15.02
N VAL A 433 -4.65 -11.66 15.27
CA VAL A 433 -5.14 -12.49 16.37
C VAL A 433 -4.25 -12.29 17.60
N LEU A 434 -4.78 -11.63 18.63
CA LEU A 434 -4.12 -11.49 19.93
C LEU A 434 -4.23 -12.79 20.75
N GLY A 435 -3.38 -13.76 20.40
CA GLY A 435 -3.31 -15.04 21.10
C GLY A 435 -3.19 -16.20 20.13
N GLU A 436 -3.76 -17.34 20.52
CA GLU A 436 -3.60 -18.57 19.77
C GLU A 436 -4.55 -18.64 18.55
N VAL A 437 -4.00 -19.08 17.42
CA VAL A 437 -4.67 -19.28 16.13
C VAL A 437 -5.20 -20.70 15.94
N CYS A 438 -4.80 -21.65 16.80
CA CYS A 438 -5.27 -23.03 16.82
C CYS A 438 -6.80 -23.11 17.00
N ARG A 439 -7.56 -23.51 15.96
CA ARG A 439 -9.03 -23.62 15.99
C ARG A 439 -9.57 -25.03 15.70
N GLU A 440 -8.99 -25.73 14.73
CA GLU A 440 -9.44 -27.07 14.31
C GLU A 440 -8.25 -28.03 14.28
N PHE A 441 -8.25 -29.07 15.12
CA PHE A 441 -7.20 -30.08 15.14
C PHE A 441 -7.54 -31.22 14.17
N VAL A 442 -6.71 -31.42 13.14
CA VAL A 442 -6.88 -32.45 12.11
C VAL A 442 -5.66 -33.36 12.02
N PRO A 443 -5.83 -34.69 11.82
CA PRO A 443 -4.70 -35.61 11.72
C PRO A 443 -3.91 -35.38 10.42
N ILE A 444 -2.62 -35.73 10.44
CA ILE A 444 -1.81 -35.72 9.21
C ILE A 444 -2.40 -36.78 8.25
N PRO A 445 -2.83 -36.40 7.03
CA PRO A 445 -3.41 -37.35 6.09
C PRO A 445 -2.34 -38.38 5.65
N PRO A 446 -2.67 -39.70 5.61
CA PRO A 446 -1.72 -40.73 5.24
C PRO A 446 -1.02 -40.44 3.91
N LYS A 447 0.31 -40.62 3.87
CA LYS A 447 1.18 -40.34 2.71
C LYS A 447 1.19 -38.86 2.26
N GLY A 448 0.85 -37.91 3.14
CA GLY A 448 0.80 -36.49 2.80
C GLY A 448 -0.36 -36.15 1.85
N GLY A 449 -1.52 -36.77 2.06
CA GLY A 449 -2.71 -36.58 1.23
C GLY A 449 -3.41 -35.22 1.41
N LEU A 450 -4.63 -35.12 0.89
CA LEU A 450 -5.51 -33.97 1.09
C LEU A 450 -6.40 -34.15 2.33
N THR A 451 -6.51 -33.10 3.13
CA THR A 451 -7.54 -32.93 4.17
C THR A 451 -8.56 -31.90 3.68
N TRP A 452 -9.82 -32.04 4.08
CA TRP A 452 -10.89 -31.10 3.72
C TRP A 452 -11.38 -30.34 4.95
N SER A 453 -11.38 -29.01 4.88
CA SER A 453 -12.05 -28.14 5.86
C SER A 453 -12.71 -26.98 5.11
N GLU A 454 -13.90 -26.56 5.53
CA GLU A 454 -14.73 -25.54 4.89
C GLU A 454 -14.92 -25.71 3.36
N LYS A 455 -15.08 -26.96 2.89
CA LYS A 455 -15.15 -27.34 1.46
C LYS A 455 -13.90 -27.01 0.64
N THR A 456 -12.81 -26.59 1.28
CA THR A 456 -11.52 -26.32 0.67
C THR A 456 -10.61 -27.54 0.84
N PRO A 457 -9.96 -28.03 -0.23
CA PRO A 457 -8.93 -29.06 -0.12
C PRO A 457 -7.60 -28.44 0.32
N TRP A 458 -7.03 -29.00 1.38
CA TRP A 458 -5.78 -28.57 2.00
C TRP A 458 -4.74 -29.70 1.91
N TYR A 459 -3.51 -29.35 1.54
CA TYR A 459 -2.37 -30.25 1.46
C TYR A 459 -1.43 -30.00 2.65
N TYR A 460 -0.84 -31.05 3.22
CA TYR A 460 0.13 -30.94 4.30
C TYR A 460 1.50 -30.47 3.78
N ASP A 461 1.93 -29.26 4.15
CA ASP A 461 3.20 -28.64 3.76
C ASP A 461 3.96 -28.14 5.00
N ASP A 462 4.88 -28.96 5.49
CA ASP A 462 5.73 -28.70 6.65
C ASP A 462 7.05 -27.98 6.32
N SER A 463 7.18 -27.40 5.11
CA SER A 463 8.41 -26.75 4.65
C SER A 463 8.84 -25.59 5.55
N MET A 464 7.88 -24.80 6.04
CA MET A 464 8.13 -23.73 7.01
C MET A 464 8.40 -24.27 8.42
N LYS A 465 7.78 -25.38 8.83
CA LYS A 465 8.03 -26.01 10.13
C LYS A 465 9.49 -26.49 10.25
N ARG A 466 10.04 -27.09 9.19
CA ARG A 466 11.42 -27.63 9.15
C ARG A 466 12.53 -26.60 9.41
N VAL A 467 12.26 -25.30 9.27
CA VAL A 467 13.28 -24.25 9.45
C VAL A 467 13.22 -23.54 10.81
N ALA A 468 12.20 -23.81 11.64
CA ALA A 468 11.92 -23.04 12.85
C ALA A 468 13.05 -23.08 13.89
N ASP A 469 13.61 -24.26 14.20
CA ASP A 469 14.70 -24.38 15.18
C ASP A 469 15.94 -23.59 14.76
N ALA A 470 16.27 -23.62 13.47
CA ALA A 470 17.39 -22.85 12.92
C ALA A 470 17.13 -21.33 12.91
N VAL A 471 15.87 -20.89 12.97
CA VAL A 471 15.49 -19.48 13.08
C VAL A 471 15.49 -19.03 14.54
N ARG A 472 14.99 -19.86 15.47
CA ARG A 472 15.09 -19.61 16.93
C ARG A 472 16.54 -19.49 17.38
N GLU A 473 17.41 -20.39 16.96
CA GLU A 473 18.83 -20.34 17.31
C GLU A 473 19.51 -19.11 16.68
N PHE A 474 19.16 -18.74 15.44
CA PHE A 474 19.64 -17.51 14.82
C PHE A 474 19.19 -16.26 15.60
N GLU A 475 17.92 -16.17 16.00
CA GLU A 475 17.41 -15.06 16.81
C GLU A 475 18.21 -14.93 18.12
N ARG A 476 18.33 -16.05 18.86
CA ARG A 476 19.05 -16.13 20.13
C ARG A 476 20.51 -15.70 20.01
N LEU A 477 21.19 -16.09 18.93
CA LEU A 477 22.57 -15.71 18.64
C LEU A 477 22.72 -14.25 18.19
N THR A 478 21.69 -13.67 17.55
CA THR A 478 21.77 -12.33 16.94
C THR A 478 21.34 -11.21 17.89
N ILE A 479 20.27 -11.41 18.67
CA ILE A 479 19.69 -10.38 19.57
C ILE A 479 19.62 -10.82 21.03
N GLY A 480 20.10 -12.02 21.38
CA GLY A 480 20.02 -12.60 22.71
C GLY A 480 18.66 -13.23 23.01
N ASP A 481 18.40 -13.54 24.28
CA ASP A 481 17.13 -14.10 24.73
C ASP A 481 16.03 -13.03 24.68
N ALA A 482 15.30 -12.98 23.56
CA ALA A 482 14.14 -12.12 23.38
C ALA A 482 13.01 -12.53 24.35
N ARG A 483 12.80 -11.72 25.38
CA ARG A 483 11.65 -11.80 26.29
C ARG A 483 10.42 -11.20 25.60
N LEU A 484 9.44 -12.05 25.29
CA LEU A 484 8.03 -11.70 25.02
C LEU A 484 7.15 -12.59 25.89
#